data_AF-A0A935ITE5-F1
#
_entry.id   AF-A0A935ITE5-F1
#
_cell.length_a   1.000
_cell.length_b   1.000
_cell.length_c   1.000
_cell.angle_alpha   90.00
_cell.angle_beta   90.00
_cell.angle_gamma   90.00
#
_symmetry.space_group_name_H-M   'P 1'
#
loop_
_entity.id
_entity.type
_entity.pdbx_description
1 polymer ?
#
loop_
_entity_poly.entity_id
_entity_poly.type
_entity_poly.pdbx_seq_one_letter_code
_entity_poly.pdbx_strand_id
1 'polypeptide(L)' 'MNDNNKELNMYYNYTNYQFQLKDGFLTITCDVLFYMKNPSFERFGEIKSKEKKVLDIGEIMKEM' A
#
# COMPACT_ATOMS: atom_id res chain seq x y z
N MET A 1 20.80 -5.26 -31.70
CA MET A 1 19.55 -4.77 -31.09
C MET A 1 19.84 -4.56 -29.63
N ASN A 2 19.64 -3.35 -29.10
CA ASN A 2 20.02 -3.01 -27.73
C ASN A 2 18.75 -3.08 -26.87
N ASP A 3 18.61 -4.15 -26.08
CA ASP A 3 17.48 -4.41 -25.21
C ASP A 3 17.49 -3.44 -24.01
N ASN A 4 17.14 -2.18 -24.28
CA ASN A 4 16.97 -1.15 -23.24
C ASN A 4 15.53 -1.17 -22.66
N ASN A 5 14.96 -2.36 -22.44
CA ASN A 5 13.79 -2.48 -21.58
C ASN A 5 14.24 -2.31 -20.13
N LYS A 6 14.53 -1.05 -19.76
CA LYS A 6 14.78 -0.70 -18.37
C LYS A 6 13.47 -0.91 -17.61
N GLU A 7 13.42 -1.96 -16.80
CA GLU A 7 12.27 -2.31 -15.97
C GLU A 7 11.83 -1.10 -15.13
N LEU A 8 10.53 -0.81 -15.20
CA LEU A 8 9.91 0.26 -14.44
C LEU A 8 9.67 -0.26 -13.02
N ASN A 9 10.52 0.14 -12.08
CA ASN A 9 10.39 -0.27 -10.69
C ASN A 9 9.35 0.63 -9.99
N MET A 10 8.21 0.04 -9.63
CA MET A 10 7.21 0.65 -8.77
C MET A 10 7.47 0.24 -7.32
N TYR A 11 7.62 1.22 -6.43
CA TYR A 11 7.69 1.00 -4.99
C TYR A 11 6.45 1.59 -4.33
N TYR A 12 5.91 0.89 -3.33
CA TYR A 12 4.84 1.39 -2.50
C TYR A 12 5.28 1.37 -1.04
N ASN A 13 4.92 2.40 -0.29
CA ASN A 13 5.15 2.47 1.15
C ASN A 13 3.85 2.80 1.87
N TYR A 14 3.54 2.05 2.91
CA TYR A 14 2.35 2.24 3.74
C TYR A 14 2.73 2.95 5.03
N THR A 15 2.06 4.05 5.34
CA THR A 15 2.37 4.92 6.48
C THR A 15 1.10 5.36 7.20
N ASN A 16 1.24 6.01 8.37
CA ASN A 16 0.14 6.62 9.13
C ASN A 16 -1.05 5.67 9.39
N TYR A 17 -0.76 4.48 9.91
CA TYR A 17 -1.78 3.49 10.24
C TYR A 17 -2.71 3.99 11.35
N GLN A 18 -4.01 3.77 11.15
CA GLN A 18 -5.06 4.00 12.13
C GLN A 18 -5.90 2.74 12.28
N PHE A 19 -6.13 2.35 13.53
CA PHE A 19 -6.85 1.15 13.89
C PHE A 19 -8.10 1.54 14.67
N GLN A 20 -9.26 1.01 14.29
CA GLN A 20 -10.51 1.21 14.99
C GLN A 20 -11.21 -0.12 15.20
N LEU A 21 -11.45 -0.46 16.45
CA LEU A 21 -12.22 -1.63 16.85
C LEU A 21 -13.64 -1.20 17.17
N LYS A 22 -14.62 -1.77 16.46
CA LYS A 22 -16.04 -1.51 16.75
C LYS A 22 -16.90 -2.71 16.39
N ASP A 23 -17.78 -3.10 17.31
CA ASP A 23 -18.80 -4.15 17.11
C ASP A 23 -18.22 -5.49 16.58
N GLY A 24 -17.02 -5.88 17.04
CA GLY A 24 -16.34 -7.11 16.61
C GLY A 24 -15.55 -7.00 15.30
N PHE A 25 -15.57 -5.84 14.65
CA PHE A 25 -14.81 -5.58 13.42
C PHE A 25 -13.60 -4.69 13.68
N LEU A 26 -12.45 -5.06 13.11
CA LEU A 26 -11.25 -4.25 13.09
C LEU A 26 -11.15 -3.51 11.75
N THR A 27 -11.24 -2.19 11.79
CA THR A 27 -10.95 -1.33 10.64
C THR A 27 -9.51 -0.84 10.71
N ILE A 28 -8.76 -1.01 9.62
CA ILE A 28 -7.40 -0.53 9.43
C ILE A 28 -7.42 0.48 8.30
N THR A 29 -6.91 1.68 8.53
CA THR A 29 -6.75 2.73 7.51
C THR A 29 -5.29 3.13 7.44
N CYS A 30 -4.74 3.36 6.25
CA CYS A 30 -3.35 3.81 6.07
C CYS A 30 -3.22 4.72 4.84
N ASP A 31 -2.15 5.50 4.84
CA ASP A 31 -1.72 6.26 3.66
C ASP A 31 -0.77 5.38 2.82
N VAL A 32 -0.95 5.37 1.51
CA VAL A 32 -0.11 4.67 0.54
C VAL A 32 0.64 5.69 -0.31
N LEU A 33 1.96 5.57 -0.32
CA LEU A 33 2.87 6.39 -1.10
C LEU A 33 3.43 5.55 -2.24
N PHE A 34 3.10 5.92 -3.48
CA PHE A 34 3.67 5.29 -4.66
C PHE A 34 4.89 6.08 -5.13
N TYR A 35 5.98 5.38 -5.43
CA TYR A 35 7.18 5.91 -6.04
C TYR A 35 7.47 5.16 -7.34
N MET A 36 7.56 5.90 -8.43
CA MET A 36 8.04 5.37 -9.71
C MET A 36 9.45 5.86 -9.93
N LYS A 37 10.42 4.95 -10.03
CA LYS A 37 11.78 5.30 -10.45
C LYS A 37 11.90 5.06 -11.94
N ASN A 38 11.82 6.13 -12.74
CA ASN A 38 12.13 6.04 -14.15
C ASN A 38 13.66 6.20 -14.35
N PRO A 39 14.38 5.21 -14.86
CA PRO A 39 15.83 5.30 -15.03
C PRO A 39 16.27 6.20 -16.20
N SER A 40 15.34 6.88 -16.87
CA SER A 40 15.58 7.91 -17.89
C SER A 40 15.16 9.32 -17.43
N PHE A 41 14.45 9.43 -16.31
CA PHE A 41 14.03 10.69 -15.71
C PHE A 41 14.09 10.54 -14.19
N GLU A 42 14.91 11.34 -13.48
CA GLU A 42 14.95 11.41 -12.02
C GLU A 42 13.66 12.00 -11.39
N ARG A 43 12.49 11.77 -12.01
CA ARG A 43 11.20 12.21 -11.49
C ARG A 43 10.59 11.11 -10.64
N PHE A 44 10.60 11.35 -9.34
CA PHE A 44 9.78 10.64 -8.38
C PHE A 44 8.37 11.25 -8.44
N GLY A 45 7.42 10.56 -9.08
CA GLY A 45 6.01 10.89 -8.87
C GLY A 45 5.58 10.33 -7.53
N GLU A 46 5.20 11.19 -6.58
CA GLU A 46 4.59 10.80 -5.30
C GLU A 46 3.07 10.85 -5.45
N ILE A 47 2.42 9.69 -5.50
CA ILE A 47 0.96 9.60 -5.44
C ILE A 47 0.59 9.20 -4.01
N LYS A 48 -0.23 10.03 -3.36
CA LYS A 48 -0.82 9.73 -2.04
C LYS A 48 -2.20 9.14 -2.24
N SER A 49 -2.41 7.91 -1.80
CA SER A 49 -3.73 7.28 -1.69
C SER A 49 -4.03 6.95 -0.24
N LYS A 50 -5.31 6.76 0.10
CA LYS A 50 -5.73 6.18 1.38
C LYS A 50 -6.34 4.83 1.14
N GLU A 51 -5.85 3.83 1.86
CA GLU A 51 -6.40 2.49 1.86
C GLU A 51 -7.14 2.20 3.16
N LYS A 52 -8.22 1.43 3.05
CA LYS A 52 -9.05 1.01 4.17
C LYS A 52 -9.37 -0.47 4.02
N LYS A 53 -9.09 -1.24 5.08
CA LYS A 53 -9.45 -2.65 5.20
C LYS A 53 -10.31 -2.87 6.43
N VAL A 54 -11.33 -3.71 6.33
CA VAL A 54 -12.18 -4.12 7.45
C VAL A 54 -12.04 -5.63 7.60
N LEU A 55 -11.82 -6.07 8.83
CA LEU A 55 -11.60 -7.46 9.20
C LEU A 55 -12.64 -7.87 10.26
N ASP A 56 -13.21 -9.05 10.12
CA ASP A 56 -14.04 -9.67 11.16
C ASP A 56 -13.15 -10.44 12.14
N ILE A 57 -13.14 -10.02 13.41
CA ILE A 57 -12.33 -10.69 14.44
C ILE A 57 -12.87 -12.09 14.75
N GLY A 58 -14.18 -12.29 14.63
CA GLY A 58 -14.78 -13.61 14.82
C GLY A 58 -14.32 -14.62 13.76
N GLU A 59 -13.99 -14.17 12.55
CA GLU A 59 -13.38 -15.03 11.52
C GLU A 59 -11.89 -15.28 11.81
N ILE A 60 -11.12 -14.24 12.13
CA ILE A 60 -9.68 -14.38 12.47
C ILE A 60 -9.49 -15.37 13.63
N MET A 61 -10.31 -15.25 14.68
CA MET A 61 -10.21 -16.11 15.85
C MET A 61 -10.59 -17.57 15.59
N LYS A 62 -11.30 -17.88 14.50
CA LYS A 62 -11.59 -19.28 14.11
C LYS A 62 -10.42 -19.94 13.39
N GLU A 63 -9.52 -19.15 12.81
CA GLU A 63 -8.33 -19.63 12.11
C GLU A 63 -7.11 -19.80 13.04
N MET A 64 -7.23 -19.36 14.30
CA MET A 64 -6.22 -19.52 15.36
C MET A 64 -6.53 -20.73 16.26
#